data_AF-A0A836RZA9-F1
#
_entry.id   AF-A0A836RZA9-F1
#
_cell.length_a   1.000
_cell.length_b   1.000
_cell.length_c   1.000
_cell.angle_alpha   90.00
_cell.angle_beta   90.00
_cell.angle_gamma   90.00
#
_symmetry.space_group_name_H-M   'P 1'
#
loop_
_entity.id
_entity.type
_entity.pdbx_description
1 polymer ?
#
loop_
_entity_poly.entity_id
_entity_poly.type
_entity_poly.pdbx_seq_one_letter_code
_entity_poly.pdbx_strand_id
1 'polypeptide(L)'
;MTSQLYTLQGIILQLERSIRVVRRLPRLPRLDSKLLRGVIADFLKDLSHLAVFSQREGLGSEHLYNTIMRCSRVFTEVGRAVSTLEALAELQKVDLSTAVKKFAEVLAEDSCLEDLEKALLELKKQGLNLQRKISA
;
A
#
# COMPACT_ATOMS: atom_id res chain seq x y z
N MET A 1 -6.19 23.01 12.08
CA MET A 1 -4.81 22.72 11.61
C MET A 1 -4.11 21.62 12.41
N THR A 2 -4.07 21.67 13.75
CA THR A 2 -3.47 20.59 14.56
C THR A 2 -4.11 19.22 14.31
N SER A 3 -5.45 19.12 14.25
CA SER A 3 -6.15 17.87 13.94
C SER A 3 -5.78 17.26 12.58
N GLN A 4 -5.63 18.08 11.53
CA GLN A 4 -5.25 17.64 10.18
C GLN A 4 -3.84 17.01 10.16
N LEU A 5 -2.90 17.61 10.88
CA LEU A 5 -1.53 17.09 10.98
C LEU A 5 -1.48 15.73 11.69
N TYR A 6 -2.25 15.55 12.77
CA TYR A 6 -2.36 14.25 13.42
C TYR A 6 -3.01 13.20 12.50
N THR A 7 -4.04 13.57 11.73
CA THR A 7 -4.65 12.67 10.74
C THR A 7 -3.65 12.26 9.67
N LEU A 8 -2.90 13.21 9.08
CA LEU A 8 -1.87 12.91 8.09
C LEU A 8 -0.80 11.96 8.64
N GLN A 9 -0.28 12.24 9.84
CA GLN A 9 0.70 11.37 10.49
C GLN A 9 0.16 9.97 10.75
N GLY A 10 -1.12 9.86 11.14
CA GLY A 10 -1.80 8.57 11.31
C GLY A 10 -1.87 7.77 10.01
N ILE A 11 -2.24 8.41 8.90
CA ILE A 11 -2.30 7.78 7.58
C ILE A 11 -0.90 7.33 7.13
N ILE A 12 0.11 8.19 7.25
CA ILE A 12 1.50 7.85 6.89
C ILE A 12 2.00 6.65 7.69
N LEU A 13 1.80 6.66 9.02
CA LEU A 13 2.22 5.57 9.89
C LEU A 13 1.53 4.25 9.53
N GLN A 14 0.25 4.31 9.17
CA GLN A 14 -0.51 3.14 8.76
C GLN A 14 0.04 2.56 7.45
N LEU A 15 0.31 3.39 6.44
CA LEU A 15 0.92 2.94 5.18
C LEU A 15 2.32 2.37 5.39
N GLU A 16 3.17 3.00 6.20
CA GLU A 16 4.49 2.44 6.55
C GLU A 16 4.39 1.05 7.21
N ARG A 17 3.35 0.83 8.03
CA ARG A 17 3.06 -0.50 8.61
C ARG A 17 2.63 -1.48 7.52
N SER A 18 1.71 -1.09 6.65
CA SER A 18 1.21 -1.93 5.57
C SER A 18 2.34 -2.33 4.59
N ILE A 19 3.25 -1.42 4.24
CA ILE A 19 4.46 -1.71 3.45
C ILE A 19 5.34 -2.76 4.14
N ARG A 20 5.58 -2.61 5.45
CA ARG A 20 6.35 -3.61 6.23
C ARG A 20 5.67 -4.97 6.27
N VAL A 21 4.34 -5.02 6.35
CA VAL A 21 3.58 -6.27 6.31
C VAL A 21 3.75 -6.93 4.94
N VAL A 22 3.56 -6.19 3.85
CA VAL A 22 3.74 -6.70 2.47
C VAL A 22 5.12 -7.32 2.29
N ARG A 23 6.19 -6.61 2.68
CA ARG A 23 7.58 -7.10 2.57
C ARG A 23 7.87 -8.37 3.39
N ARG A 24 7.04 -8.69 4.39
CA ARG A 24 7.19 -9.89 5.22
C ARG A 24 6.37 -11.07 4.72
N LEU A 25 5.37 -10.85 3.85
CA LEU A 25 4.48 -11.91 3.36
C LEU A 25 5.23 -13.12 2.80
N PRO A 26 6.29 -12.97 1.96
CA PRO A 26 7.00 -14.13 1.40
C PRO A 26 7.65 -15.05 2.44
N ARG A 27 7.92 -14.51 3.62
CA ARG A 27 8.62 -15.21 4.71
C ARG A 27 7.66 -15.91 5.67
N LEU A 28 6.35 -15.75 5.48
CA LEU A 28 5.38 -16.41 6.34
C LEU A 28 5.39 -17.92 6.09
N PRO A 29 5.46 -18.75 7.15
CA PRO A 29 5.47 -20.21 7.03
C PRO A 29 4.14 -20.76 6.50
N ARG A 30 3.05 -20.00 6.67
CA ARG A 30 1.73 -20.28 6.11
C ARG A 30 1.18 -18.99 5.52
N LEU A 31 1.22 -18.92 4.19
CA LEU A 31 0.61 -17.85 3.43
C LEU A 31 -0.45 -18.47 2.52
N ASP A 32 -1.70 -18.10 2.74
CA ASP A 32 -2.81 -18.51 1.88
C ASP A 32 -3.36 -17.30 1.10
N SER A 33 -4.19 -17.60 0.10
CA SER A 33 -4.78 -16.61 -0.79
C SER A 33 -5.71 -15.64 -0.05
N LYS A 34 -6.36 -16.08 1.02
CA LYS A 34 -7.24 -15.25 1.85
C LYS A 34 -6.43 -14.18 2.59
N LEU A 35 -5.32 -14.57 3.21
CA LEU A 35 -4.40 -13.66 3.89
C LEU A 35 -3.79 -12.66 2.90
N LEU A 36 -3.30 -13.14 1.75
CA LEU A 36 -2.74 -12.26 0.71
C LEU A 36 -3.76 -11.22 0.23
N ARG A 37 -5.00 -11.64 -0.07
CA ARG A 37 -6.07 -10.72 -0.46
C ARG A 37 -6.45 -9.73 0.64
N GLY A 38 -6.45 -10.17 1.90
CA GLY A 38 -6.69 -9.29 3.05
C GLY A 38 -5.67 -8.16 3.12
N VAL A 39 -4.37 -8.51 3.03
CA VAL A 39 -3.30 -7.49 3.02
C VAL A 39 -3.39 -6.56 1.81
N ILE A 40 -3.73 -7.08 0.63
CA ILE A 40 -3.94 -6.26 -0.56
C ILE A 40 -5.10 -5.27 -0.34
N ALA A 41 -6.22 -5.73 0.19
CA ALA A 41 -7.40 -4.89 0.43
C ALA A 41 -7.10 -3.78 1.45
N ASP A 42 -6.43 -4.12 2.56
CA ASP A 42 -6.03 -3.14 3.57
C ASP A 42 -5.06 -2.11 3.00
N PHE A 43 -4.07 -2.54 2.22
CA PHE A 43 -3.12 -1.63 1.57
C PHE A 43 -3.80 -0.66 0.58
N LEU A 44 -4.71 -1.16 -0.26
CA LEU A 44 -5.47 -0.33 -1.19
C LEU A 44 -6.39 0.67 -0.48
N LYS A 45 -7.00 0.25 0.64
CA LYS A 45 -7.80 1.14 1.48
C LYS A 45 -6.95 2.26 2.07
N ASP A 46 -5.78 1.93 2.62
CA ASP A 46 -4.85 2.92 3.17
C ASP A 46 -4.36 3.91 2.10
N LEU A 47 -4.08 3.44 0.89
CA LEU A 47 -3.74 4.30 -0.25
C LEU A 47 -4.89 5.24 -0.65
N SER A 48 -6.12 4.71 -0.68
CA SER A 48 -7.31 5.51 -0.98
C SER A 48 -7.52 6.61 0.08
N HIS A 49 -7.33 6.29 1.36
CA HIS A 49 -7.38 7.28 2.44
C HIS A 49 -6.33 8.39 2.25
N LEU A 50 -5.10 8.03 1.87
CA LEU A 50 -4.07 9.02 1.57
C LEU A 50 -4.45 9.91 0.38
N ALA A 51 -4.94 9.33 -0.71
CA ALA A 51 -5.34 10.08 -1.90
C ALA A 51 -6.44 11.11 -1.58
N VAL A 52 -7.51 10.66 -0.91
CA VAL A 52 -8.64 11.51 -0.53
C VAL A 52 -8.21 12.61 0.43
N PHE A 53 -7.39 12.27 1.43
CA PHE A 53 -6.88 13.25 2.38
C PHE A 53 -5.99 14.29 1.70
N SER A 54 -5.01 13.86 0.91
CA SER A 54 -4.09 14.76 0.20
C SER A 54 -4.82 15.67 -0.79
N GLN A 55 -5.88 15.17 -1.44
CA GLN A 55 -6.72 15.98 -2.32
C GLN A 55 -7.50 17.04 -1.53
N ARG A 56 -8.15 16.64 -0.43
CA ARG A 56 -8.96 17.54 0.39
C ARG A 56 -8.14 18.65 1.04
N GLU A 57 -6.94 18.33 1.51
CA GLU A 57 -6.08 19.24 2.25
C GLU A 57 -5.11 20.02 1.35
N GLY A 58 -5.14 19.81 0.03
CA GLY A 58 -4.24 20.49 -0.91
C GLY A 58 -2.76 20.10 -0.73
N LEU A 59 -2.50 18.91 -0.18
CA LEU A 59 -1.16 18.34 0.04
C LEU A 59 -0.71 17.41 -1.10
N GLY A 60 -1.55 17.27 -2.13
CA GLY A 60 -1.26 16.44 -3.29
C GLY A 60 -0.15 17.00 -4.16
N SER A 61 0.68 16.12 -4.70
CA SER A 61 1.60 16.41 -5.80
C SER A 61 1.34 15.43 -6.94
N GLU A 62 1.70 15.81 -8.17
CA GLU A 62 1.62 14.90 -9.32
C GLU A 62 2.40 13.61 -9.05
N HIS A 63 3.61 13.74 -8.49
CA HIS A 63 4.43 12.60 -8.10
C HIS A 63 3.71 11.68 -7.10
N LEU A 64 3.07 12.24 -6.06
CA LEU A 64 2.30 11.45 -5.09
C LEU A 64 1.18 10.67 -5.76
N TYR A 65 0.36 11.33 -6.59
CA TYR A 65 -0.78 10.68 -7.23
C TYR A 65 -0.34 9.62 -8.24
N ASN A 66 0.71 9.87 -9.01
CA ASN A 66 1.30 8.88 -9.92
C ASN A 66 1.78 7.65 -9.15
N THR A 67 2.45 7.84 -8.01
CA THR A 67 2.91 6.74 -7.15
C THR A 67 1.73 5.96 -6.56
N ILE A 68 0.69 6.64 -6.06
CA ILE A 68 -0.53 5.99 -5.54
C ILE A 68 -1.20 5.15 -6.64
N MET A 69 -1.36 5.70 -7.85
CA MET A 69 -1.98 5.00 -8.98
C MET A 69 -1.17 3.78 -9.40
N ARG A 70 0.16 3.91 -9.46
CA ARG A 70 1.06 2.80 -9.78
C ARG A 70 0.93 1.67 -8.76
N CYS A 71 1.04 1.99 -7.46
CA CYS A 71 0.88 0.99 -6.39
C CYS A 71 -0.50 0.33 -6.46
N SER A 72 -1.56 1.13 -6.62
CA SER A 72 -2.94 0.64 -6.68
C SER A 72 -3.14 -0.34 -7.83
N ARG A 73 -2.54 -0.05 -8.99
CA ARG A 73 -2.61 -0.92 -10.16
C ARG A 73 -1.95 -2.27 -9.91
N VAL A 74 -0.70 -2.28 -9.46
CA VAL A 74 0.06 -3.51 -9.19
C VAL A 74 -0.69 -4.40 -8.20
N PHE A 75 -1.12 -3.83 -7.07
CA PHE A 75 -1.84 -4.55 -6.03
C PHE A 75 -3.19 -5.09 -6.52
N THR A 76 -3.92 -4.31 -7.33
CA THR A 76 -5.19 -4.76 -7.92
C THR A 76 -4.98 -5.89 -8.92
N GLU A 77 -3.96 -5.80 -9.78
CA GLU A 77 -3.63 -6.83 -10.76
C GLU A 77 -3.25 -8.15 -10.07
N VAL A 78 -2.44 -8.09 -9.01
CA VAL A 78 -2.11 -9.27 -8.20
C VAL A 78 -3.36 -9.84 -7.51
N GLY A 79 -4.21 -9.00 -6.91
CA GLY A 79 -5.46 -9.45 -6.28
C GLY A 79 -6.41 -10.17 -7.26
N ARG A 80 -6.50 -9.67 -8.51
CA ARG A 80 -7.24 -10.34 -9.59
C ARG A 80 -6.60 -11.68 -9.96
N ALA A 81 -5.28 -11.71 -10.13
CA ALA A 81 -4.56 -12.94 -10.48
C ALA A 81 -4.72 -14.04 -9.42
N VAL A 82 -4.69 -13.68 -8.12
CA VAL A 82 -4.96 -14.60 -7.01
C VAL A 82 -6.39 -15.15 -7.08
N SER A 83 -7.37 -14.32 -7.39
CA SER A 83 -8.77 -14.76 -7.50
C SER A 83 -8.97 -15.73 -8.68
N THR A 84 -8.32 -15.47 -9.82
CA THR A 84 -8.30 -16.41 -10.95
C THR A 84 -7.65 -17.74 -10.57
N LEU A 85 -6.55 -17.71 -9.81
CA LEU A 85 -5.88 -18.92 -9.35
C LEU A 85 -6.71 -19.74 -8.39
N GLU A 86 -7.45 -19.13 -7.47
CA GLU A 86 -8.38 -19.84 -6.59
C GLU A 86 -9.40 -20.63 -7.42
N ALA A 87 -10.02 -20.00 -8.41
CA ALA A 87 -10.97 -20.66 -9.31
C ALA A 87 -10.31 -21.81 -10.10
N LEU A 88 -9.04 -21.68 -10.51
CA LEU A 88 -8.32 -22.75 -11.19
C LEU A 88 -7.89 -23.89 -10.25
N ALA A 89 -7.59 -23.59 -8.99
CA ALA A 89 -7.23 -24.57 -7.97
C ALA A 89 -8.43 -25.43 -7.55
N GLU A 90 -9.64 -24.87 -7.53
CA GLU A 90 -10.89 -25.62 -7.37
C GLU A 90 -11.10 -26.67 -8.48
N LEU A 91 -10.58 -26.39 -9.69
CA LEU A 91 -10.57 -27.32 -10.81
C LEU A 91 -9.38 -28.31 -10.77
N GLN A 92 -8.61 -28.34 -9.67
CA GLN A 92 -7.43 -29.17 -9.40
C GLN A 92 -6.27 -29.00 -10.40
N LYS A 93 -6.18 -27.86 -11.08
CA LYS A 93 -5.19 -27.64 -12.16
C LYS A 93 -3.89 -26.97 -11.69
N VAL A 94 -3.82 -26.46 -10.47
CA VAL A 94 -2.70 -25.59 -10.03
C VAL A 94 -2.40 -25.74 -8.54
N ASP A 95 -1.11 -25.71 -8.18
CA ASP A 95 -0.64 -25.51 -6.81
C ASP A 95 -0.81 -24.04 -6.39
N LEU A 96 -1.91 -23.76 -5.70
CA LEU A 96 -2.27 -22.42 -5.23
C LEU A 96 -1.24 -21.86 -4.23
N SER A 97 -0.67 -22.70 -3.37
CA SER A 97 0.24 -22.25 -2.30
C SER A 97 1.52 -21.65 -2.88
N THR A 98 2.15 -22.37 -3.82
CA THR A 98 3.36 -21.89 -4.49
C THR A 98 3.09 -20.62 -5.30
N ALA A 99 1.94 -20.54 -5.97
CA ALA A 99 1.59 -19.38 -6.77
C ALA A 99 1.30 -18.13 -5.91
N VAL A 100 0.57 -18.28 -4.81
CA VAL A 100 0.34 -17.21 -3.82
C VAL A 100 1.66 -16.68 -3.27
N LYS A 101 2.62 -17.57 -2.97
CA LYS A 101 3.93 -17.15 -2.47
C LYS A 101 4.69 -16.31 -3.49
N LYS A 102 4.69 -16.71 -4.77
CA LYS A 102 5.29 -15.92 -5.86
C LYS A 102 4.64 -14.54 -6.00
N PHE A 103 3.32 -14.45 -5.87
CA PHE A 103 2.65 -13.15 -5.89
C PHE A 103 3.03 -12.26 -4.72
N ALA A 104 3.19 -12.82 -3.52
CA ALA A 104 3.70 -12.06 -2.39
C ALA A 104 5.15 -11.59 -2.61
N GLU A 105 6.00 -12.40 -3.24
CA GLU A 105 7.37 -12.01 -3.61
C GLU A 105 7.37 -10.83 -4.58
N VAL A 106 6.55 -10.90 -5.64
CA VAL A 106 6.35 -9.79 -6.59
C VAL A 106 5.93 -8.51 -5.87
N LEU A 107 4.93 -8.56 -5.00
CA LEU A 107 4.50 -7.38 -4.25
C LEU A 107 5.57 -6.84 -3.30
N ALA A 108 6.33 -7.72 -2.66
CA ALA A 108 7.38 -7.33 -1.70
C ALA A 108 8.58 -6.65 -2.37
N GLU A 109 8.87 -7.00 -3.62
CA GLU A 109 10.01 -6.52 -4.40
C GLU A 109 9.65 -5.41 -5.40
N ASP A 110 8.36 -5.12 -5.61
CA ASP A 110 7.95 -4.10 -6.55
C ASP A 110 8.43 -2.70 -6.11
N SER A 111 9.11 -2.01 -7.03
CA SER A 111 9.67 -0.67 -6.79
C SER A 111 8.62 0.39 -6.45
N CYS A 112 7.33 0.14 -6.71
CA CYS A 112 6.27 1.05 -6.28
C CYS A 112 6.25 1.25 -4.75
N LEU A 113 6.66 0.25 -3.95
CA LEU A 113 6.75 0.39 -2.50
C LEU A 113 7.85 1.38 -2.08
N GLU A 114 9.00 1.37 -2.76
CA GLU A 114 10.08 2.33 -2.50
C GLU A 114 9.69 3.75 -2.90
N ASP A 115 9.02 3.89 -4.06
CA ASP A 115 8.50 5.18 -4.51
C ASP A 115 7.45 5.73 -3.53
N LEU A 116 6.60 4.85 -2.99
CA LEU A 116 5.62 5.22 -1.98
C LEU A 116 6.29 5.68 -0.68
N GLU A 117 7.30 4.97 -0.19
CA GLU A 117 8.07 5.40 0.99
C GLU A 117 8.71 6.78 0.81
N LYS A 118 9.28 7.06 -0.38
CA LYS A 118 9.83 8.38 -0.71
C LYS A 118 8.74 9.45 -0.71
N ALA A 119 7.59 9.18 -1.34
CA ALA A 119 6.47 10.11 -1.37
C ALA A 119 5.91 10.41 0.03
N LEU A 120 5.80 9.39 0.89
CA LEU A 120 5.39 9.54 2.29
C LEU A 120 6.38 10.38 3.10
N LEU A 121 7.69 10.20 2.88
CA LEU A 121 8.73 11.00 3.53
C LEU A 121 8.62 12.48 3.14
N GLU A 122 8.40 12.79 1.86
CA GLU A 122 8.23 14.17 1.39
C GLU A 122 6.97 14.80 1.97
N LEU A 123 5.84 14.08 2.02
CA LEU A 123 4.62 14.54 2.69
C LEU A 123 4.85 14.84 4.18
N LYS A 124 5.62 14.00 4.87
CA LYS A 124 5.97 14.22 6.28
C LYS A 124 6.78 15.50 6.46
N LYS A 125 7.74 15.78 5.59
CA LYS A 125 8.52 17.03 5.59
C LYS A 125 7.63 18.26 5.34
N GLN A 126 6.71 18.17 4.39
CA GLN A 126 5.77 19.24 4.10
C GLN A 126 4.87 19.55 5.30
N GLY A 127 4.33 18.52 5.96
CA GLY A 127 3.53 18.69 7.19
C GLY A 127 4.30 19.35 8.32
N LEU A 128 5.58 18.98 8.54
CA LEU A 128 6.44 19.61 9.55
C LEU A 128 6.75 21.08 9.23
N ASN A 129 6.96 21.42 7.96
CA ASN A 129 7.20 22.79 7.53
C ASN A 129 5.96 23.68 7.72
N LEU A 130 4.77 23.14 7.47
CA LEU A 130 3.50 23.80 7.76
C LEU A 130 3.34 24.08 9.27
N GLN A 131 3.69 23.13 10.14
CA GLN A 131 3.68 23.35 11.60
C GLN A 131 4.59 24.50 12.03
N ARG A 132 5.83 24.54 11.53
CA ARG A 132 6.81 25.57 11.92
C ARG A 132 6.38 26.98 11.51
N LYS A 133 5.71 27.14 10.37
CA LYS A 133 5.19 28.44 9.91
C LYS A 133 4.01 28.97 10.72
N ILE A 134 3.27 28.11 11.41
CA ILE A 134 2.10 28.50 12.23
C ILE A 134 2.54 28.87 13.65
N SER A 135 3.65 28.30 14.12
CA SER A 135 4.19 28.54 15.47
C SER A 135 5.19 29.69 15.55
N ALA A 136 5.45 30.40 14.43
CA ALA A 136 6.34 31.55 14.33
C ALA A 136 5.51 32.81 14.04
#